data_AF-F0XW57-F1
#
_entry.id   AF-F0XW57-F1
#
_cell.length_a   1.000
_cell.length_b   1.000
_cell.length_c   1.000
_cell.angle_alpha   90.00
_cell.angle_beta   90.00
_cell.angle_gamma   90.00
#
_symmetry.space_group_name_H-M   'P 1'
#
loop_
_entity.id
_entity.type
_entity.pdbx_description
1 polymer ?
#
loop_
_entity_poly.entity_id
_entity_poly.type
_entity_poly.pdbx_seq_one_letter_code
_entity_poly.pdbx_strand_id
1 'polypeptide(L)'
;MAVKLLLCALVAGSVALRVPRRRFLASGAALPGACAARVAGARNLPESTGAKGDNRGTVAALAPIARVEASLAAAAEAAKTKKLDAVAAALAEPPRDEKSFKRLFDEYSSDVSYKQKYMDSNAFVVYYTKGFDGKDRPNIEDDPAAERQTKQFGFRNDAWAAVDDARAEVAYLKSEPAESPAELVAMLGRATAAMAGYLALAPPEDVAAARKAGR
;
A
#
# COMPACT_ATOMS: atom_id res chain seq x y z
N MET A 1 10.34 20.41 73.64
CA MET A 1 10.15 21.88 73.64
C MET A 1 10.62 22.39 72.30
N ALA A 2 9.70 22.86 71.44
CA ALA A 2 9.45 24.29 71.19
C ALA A 2 10.60 24.87 70.32
N VAL A 3 10.43 25.49 69.15
CA VAL A 3 9.48 26.56 68.81
C VAL A 3 9.73 27.02 67.34
N LYS A 4 8.64 27.32 66.61
CA LYS A 4 8.41 28.44 65.65
C LYS A 4 9.24 28.54 64.34
N LEU A 5 8.57 28.42 63.18
CA LEU A 5 7.89 29.44 62.32
C LEU A 5 8.78 29.82 61.12
N LEU A 6 8.25 29.69 59.90
CA LEU A 6 7.98 30.89 59.10
C LEU A 6 6.92 30.64 58.01
N LEU A 7 5.99 31.58 57.99
CA LEU A 7 4.98 31.86 56.98
C LEU A 7 5.64 32.21 55.63
N CYS A 8 5.02 31.81 54.51
CA CYS A 8 4.76 32.76 53.42
C CYS A 8 3.65 32.23 52.48
N ALA A 9 2.72 33.10 52.17
CA ALA A 9 1.48 32.87 51.46
C ALA A 9 1.54 33.34 50.00
N LEU A 10 0.66 32.76 49.14
CA LEU A 10 -0.23 33.37 48.13
C LEU A 10 -0.48 32.34 47.00
N VAL A 11 -1.65 31.70 46.95
CA VAL A 11 -2.93 32.12 46.31
C VAL A 11 -2.83 32.19 44.77
N ALA A 12 -3.51 31.28 44.06
CA ALA A 12 -4.66 31.60 43.20
C ALA A 12 -5.15 30.40 42.35
N GLY A 13 -6.44 30.07 42.47
CA GLY A 13 -7.32 29.49 41.44
C GLY A 13 -7.10 28.02 41.05
N SER A 14 -8.09 27.17 40.78
CA SER A 14 -9.53 27.34 40.64
C SER A 14 -10.19 25.96 40.63
N VAL A 15 -11.29 25.83 41.37
CA VAL A 15 -12.55 25.16 41.00
C VAL A 15 -12.56 23.63 40.78
N ALA A 16 -13.30 22.98 41.69
CA ALA A 16 -13.74 21.60 41.67
C ALA A 16 -14.58 21.21 40.44
N LEU A 17 -14.70 19.91 40.16
CA LEU A 17 -16.01 19.29 39.89
C LEU A 17 -15.95 17.75 39.96
N ARG A 18 -16.72 17.22 40.91
CA ARG A 18 -17.21 15.83 41.00
C ARG A 18 -18.17 15.55 39.85
N VAL A 19 -18.12 14.37 39.23
CA VAL A 19 -19.28 13.77 38.51
C VAL A 19 -19.21 12.23 38.63
N PRO A 20 -20.36 11.52 38.76
CA PRO A 20 -20.47 10.38 39.67
C PRO A 20 -20.46 8.98 39.01
N ARG A 21 -20.11 7.99 39.83
CA ARG A 21 -20.50 6.58 39.66
C ARG A 21 -22.03 6.45 39.69
N ARG A 22 -22.64 5.89 38.64
CA ARG A 22 -23.95 5.21 38.75
C ARG A 22 -23.91 3.84 38.07
N ARG A 23 -24.23 2.84 38.89
CA ARG A 23 -24.60 1.47 38.54
C ARG A 23 -25.77 1.49 37.55
N PHE A 24 -25.72 0.62 36.55
CA PHE A 24 -26.87 -0.17 36.14
C PHE A 24 -26.38 -1.58 35.82
N LEU A 25 -26.82 -2.54 36.63
CA LEU A 25 -26.71 -3.97 36.37
C LEU A 25 -28.05 -4.44 35.78
N ALA A 26 -27.93 -5.49 34.96
CA ALA A 26 -28.95 -6.46 34.57
C ALA A 26 -29.94 -6.06 33.48
N SER A 27 -29.69 -6.59 32.28
CA SER A 27 -30.63 -7.50 31.63
C SER A 27 -29.83 -8.43 30.72
N GLY A 28 -29.71 -9.70 31.12
CA GLY A 28 -29.25 -10.77 30.26
C GLY A 28 -30.44 -11.39 29.55
N ALA A 29 -30.32 -11.64 28.24
CA ALA A 29 -30.83 -12.83 27.56
C ALA A 29 -30.49 -12.77 26.06
N ALA A 30 -30.13 -13.94 25.55
CA ALA A 30 -30.15 -14.39 24.14
C ALA A 30 -29.03 -13.91 23.18
N LEU A 31 -27.96 -14.70 23.15
CA LEU A 31 -27.26 -15.03 21.90
C LEU A 31 -28.18 -15.92 21.04
N PRO A 32 -28.35 -15.60 19.75
CA PRO A 32 -27.76 -16.43 18.71
C PRO A 32 -27.13 -15.53 17.63
N GLY A 33 -25.89 -15.78 17.24
CA GLY A 33 -25.64 -16.70 16.14
C GLY A 33 -25.05 -15.91 14.98
N ALA A 34 -24.03 -16.48 14.33
CA ALA A 34 -23.19 -15.87 13.33
C ALA A 34 -22.29 -14.72 13.85
N CYS A 35 -21.26 -15.10 14.61
CA CYS A 35 -19.94 -14.56 14.28
C CYS A 35 -19.68 -14.95 12.82
N ALA A 36 -20.08 -14.08 11.88
CA ALA A 36 -19.47 -14.09 10.57
C ALA A 36 -17.98 -13.93 10.86
N ALA A 37 -17.25 -15.04 10.77
CA ALA A 37 -15.82 -15.04 10.80
C ALA A 37 -15.39 -14.16 9.63
N ARG A 38 -15.21 -12.86 9.87
CA ARG A 38 -14.31 -12.06 9.06
C ARG A 38 -13.00 -12.77 9.20
N VAL A 39 -12.69 -13.63 8.24
CA VAL A 39 -11.34 -14.15 8.05
C VAL A 39 -10.50 -12.88 7.99
N ALA A 40 -9.74 -12.62 9.04
CA ALA A 40 -8.81 -11.52 9.07
C ALA A 40 -7.77 -11.83 7.99
N GLY A 41 -8.02 -11.33 6.78
CA GLY A 41 -7.04 -11.29 5.71
C GLY A 41 -5.90 -10.42 6.23
N ALA A 42 -4.73 -11.02 6.39
CA ALA A 42 -3.55 -10.26 6.76
C ALA A 42 -3.30 -9.23 5.63
N ARG A 43 -3.01 -7.99 6.01
CA ARG A 43 -2.90 -6.85 5.09
C ARG A 43 -1.44 -6.48 4.89
N ASN A 44 -1.08 -6.10 3.66
CA ASN A 44 0.27 -5.69 3.30
C ASN A 44 0.68 -4.33 3.91
N LEU A 45 -0.29 -3.50 4.30
CA LEU A 45 -0.12 -2.28 5.09
C LEU A 45 -1.28 -2.14 6.10
N PRO A 46 -1.07 -1.46 7.24
CA PRO A 46 -2.14 -1.24 8.23
C PRO A 46 -3.30 -0.42 7.64
N GLU A 47 -4.52 -0.59 8.16
CA GLU A 47 -5.72 0.16 7.72
C GLU A 47 -5.50 1.69 7.70
N SER A 48 -4.60 2.18 8.55
CA SER A 48 -4.17 3.59 8.61
C SER A 48 -3.52 4.11 7.33
N THR A 49 -3.22 3.24 6.35
CA THR A 49 -2.73 3.63 5.01
C THR A 49 -3.85 3.89 4.01
N GLY A 50 -5.09 3.53 4.35
CA GLY A 50 -6.29 3.80 3.54
C GLY A 50 -6.60 2.76 2.46
N ALA A 51 -5.73 1.76 2.23
CA ALA A 51 -6.09 0.57 1.48
C ALA A 51 -6.94 -0.33 2.38
N LYS A 52 -8.20 -0.56 1.99
CA LYS A 52 -9.09 -1.46 2.74
C LYS A 52 -8.92 -2.89 2.26
N GLY A 53 -8.48 -3.09 1.02
CA GLY A 53 -8.39 -4.42 0.43
C GLY A 53 -9.76 -5.06 0.19
N ASP A 54 -10.83 -4.25 0.20
CA ASP A 54 -12.20 -4.70 -0.03
C ASP A 54 -12.41 -5.09 -1.51
N ASN A 55 -11.53 -4.57 -2.39
CA ASN A 55 -11.59 -4.76 -3.84
C ASN A 55 -10.44 -5.63 -4.40
N ARG A 56 -9.78 -6.44 -3.56
CA ARG A 56 -8.67 -7.29 -4.00
C ARG A 56 -9.10 -8.26 -5.10
N GLY A 57 -8.22 -8.44 -6.08
CA GLY A 57 -8.51 -9.31 -7.21
C GLY A 57 -9.69 -8.86 -8.09
N THR A 58 -10.24 -7.66 -7.88
CA THR A 58 -11.35 -7.15 -8.70
C THR A 58 -10.85 -6.25 -9.83
N VAL A 59 -11.62 -6.21 -10.91
CA VAL A 59 -11.43 -5.27 -12.04
C VAL A 59 -11.46 -3.82 -11.56
N ALA A 60 -12.25 -3.49 -10.54
CA ALA A 60 -12.35 -2.14 -10.00
C ALA A 60 -11.04 -1.64 -9.39
N ALA A 61 -10.28 -2.52 -8.72
CA ALA A 61 -8.96 -2.18 -8.16
C ALA A 61 -7.87 -2.13 -9.24
N LEU A 62 -8.02 -2.84 -10.35
CA LEU A 62 -7.10 -2.76 -11.50
C LEU A 62 -7.29 -1.50 -12.35
N ALA A 63 -8.49 -0.93 -12.41
CA ALA A 63 -8.78 0.19 -13.29
C ALA A 63 -7.87 1.43 -13.04
N PRO A 64 -7.59 1.85 -11.79
CA PRO A 64 -6.62 2.91 -11.53
C PRO A 64 -5.19 2.56 -12.00
N ILE A 65 -4.77 1.31 -11.84
CA ILE A 65 -3.45 0.83 -12.27
C ILE A 65 -3.34 0.87 -13.81
N ALA A 66 -4.41 0.45 -14.51
CA ALA A 66 -4.49 0.51 -15.97
C ALA A 66 -4.52 1.95 -16.51
N ARG A 67 -5.12 2.90 -15.79
CA ARG A 67 -5.05 4.34 -16.13
C ARG A 67 -3.63 4.88 -16.05
N VAL A 68 -2.93 4.55 -14.97
CA VAL A 68 -1.52 4.91 -14.79
C VAL A 68 -0.67 4.29 -15.91
N GLU A 69 -0.87 3.03 -16.25
CA GLU A 69 -0.19 2.38 -17.39
C GLU A 69 -0.38 3.16 -18.70
N ALA A 70 -1.64 3.49 -19.04
CA ALA A 70 -1.96 4.21 -20.26
C ALA A 70 -1.33 5.61 -20.29
N SER A 71 -1.34 6.31 -19.16
CA SER A 71 -0.70 7.63 -19.05
C SER A 71 0.81 7.55 -19.22
N LEU A 72 1.47 6.55 -18.63
CA LEU A 72 2.91 6.35 -18.79
C LEU A 72 3.29 5.97 -20.23
N ALA A 73 2.44 5.21 -20.93
CA ALA A 73 2.65 4.95 -22.35
C ALA A 73 2.53 6.24 -23.19
N ALA A 74 1.55 7.11 -22.90
CA ALA A 74 1.42 8.40 -23.55
C ALA A 74 2.62 9.32 -23.27
N ALA A 75 3.12 9.33 -22.03
CA ALA A 75 4.34 10.04 -21.65
C ALA A 75 5.55 9.54 -22.44
N ALA A 76 5.72 8.22 -22.57
CA ALA A 76 6.82 7.61 -23.31
C ALA A 76 6.83 8.02 -24.80
N GLU A 77 5.67 8.03 -25.46
CA GLU A 77 5.57 8.51 -26.84
C GLU A 77 5.85 10.01 -26.97
N ALA A 78 5.37 10.83 -26.04
CA ALA A 78 5.64 12.26 -26.02
C ALA A 78 7.13 12.57 -25.81
N ALA A 79 7.81 11.79 -24.97
CA ALA A 79 9.23 11.97 -24.67
C ALA A 79 10.14 11.75 -25.89
N LYS A 80 9.81 10.81 -26.78
CA LYS A 80 10.54 10.56 -28.05
C LYS A 80 10.60 11.80 -28.94
N THR A 81 9.59 12.67 -28.86
CA THR A 81 9.51 13.93 -29.63
C THR A 81 9.79 15.16 -28.77
N LYS A 82 10.33 14.98 -27.56
CA LYS A 82 10.67 16.03 -26.60
C LYS A 82 9.51 16.99 -26.27
N LYS A 83 8.27 16.50 -26.30
CA LYS A 83 7.08 17.28 -25.93
C LYS A 83 6.93 17.34 -24.41
N LEU A 84 7.84 18.03 -23.73
CA LEU A 84 7.98 17.98 -22.26
C LEU A 84 6.71 18.38 -21.50
N ASP A 85 5.88 19.28 -22.04
CA ASP A 85 4.61 19.64 -21.41
C ASP A 85 3.56 18.53 -21.49
N ALA A 86 3.53 17.78 -22.61
CA ALA A 86 2.68 16.61 -22.74
C ALA A 86 3.17 15.47 -21.82
N VAL A 87 4.49 15.30 -21.69
CA VAL A 87 5.07 14.36 -20.71
C VAL A 87 4.67 14.73 -19.29
N ALA A 88 4.82 16.01 -18.91
CA ALA A 88 4.48 16.50 -17.58
C ALA A 88 2.98 16.34 -17.27
N ALA A 89 2.11 16.59 -18.25
CA ALA A 89 0.67 16.39 -18.12
C ALA A 89 0.32 14.92 -17.89
N ALA A 90 0.93 14.00 -18.63
CA ALA A 90 0.75 12.57 -18.44
C ALA A 90 1.30 12.09 -17.07
N LEU A 91 2.46 12.58 -16.65
CA LEU A 91 3.05 12.28 -15.34
C LEU A 91 2.29 12.89 -14.14
N ALA A 92 1.22 13.65 -14.39
CA ALA A 92 0.30 14.12 -13.35
C ALA A 92 -0.74 13.05 -12.94
N GLU A 93 -1.01 12.05 -13.78
CA GLU A 93 -1.96 10.96 -13.48
C GLU A 93 -1.47 10.05 -12.35
N PRO A 94 -0.21 9.54 -12.34
CA PRO A 94 0.27 8.79 -11.19
C PRO A 94 0.33 9.69 -9.94
N PRO A 95 0.03 9.18 -8.74
CA PRO A 95 0.19 9.96 -7.51
C PRO A 95 1.61 10.52 -7.34
N ARG A 96 1.70 11.68 -6.69
CA ARG A 96 2.97 12.40 -6.49
C ARG A 96 3.78 11.91 -5.29
N ASP A 97 3.13 11.27 -4.33
CA ASP A 97 3.78 10.69 -3.17
C ASP A 97 3.81 9.16 -3.27
N GLU A 98 4.92 8.59 -2.81
CA GLU A 98 5.19 7.15 -2.84
C GLU A 98 4.07 6.34 -2.17
N LYS A 99 3.58 6.83 -1.02
CA LYS A 99 2.55 6.15 -0.24
C LYS A 99 1.26 6.02 -1.04
N SER A 100 0.77 7.10 -1.63
CA SER A 100 -0.46 7.09 -2.43
C SER A 100 -0.29 6.32 -3.73
N PHE A 101 0.90 6.37 -4.35
CA PHE A 101 1.20 5.55 -5.52
C PHE A 101 1.11 4.06 -5.18
N LYS A 102 1.86 3.61 -4.17
CA LYS A 102 1.90 2.20 -3.76
C LYS A 102 0.53 1.70 -3.29
N ARG A 103 -0.26 2.56 -2.65
CA ARG A 103 -1.65 2.25 -2.23
C ARG A 103 -2.55 1.78 -3.38
N LEU A 104 -2.37 2.30 -4.61
CA LEU A 104 -3.15 1.86 -5.77
C LEU A 104 -2.96 0.36 -6.04
N PHE A 105 -1.73 -0.12 -5.89
CA PHE A 105 -1.36 -1.51 -6.11
C PHE A 105 -1.73 -2.39 -4.92
N ASP A 106 -1.66 -1.85 -3.71
CA ASP A 106 -1.97 -2.59 -2.49
C ASP A 106 -3.45 -2.97 -2.40
N GLU A 107 -4.35 -2.16 -2.95
CA GLU A 107 -5.79 -2.46 -3.03
C GLU A 107 -6.09 -3.67 -3.94
N TYR A 108 -5.27 -3.90 -4.98
CA TYR A 108 -5.37 -5.08 -5.84
C TYR A 108 -4.55 -6.28 -5.33
N SER A 109 -3.47 -6.04 -4.59
CA SER A 109 -2.47 -7.05 -4.21
C SER A 109 -3.05 -8.24 -3.43
N SER A 110 -2.39 -9.38 -3.60
CA SER A 110 -2.74 -10.66 -2.95
C SER A 110 -2.67 -10.56 -1.42
N ASP A 111 -3.40 -11.43 -0.70
CA ASP A 111 -3.24 -11.63 0.75
C ASP A 111 -1.77 -11.87 1.14
N VAL A 112 -1.40 -11.46 2.35
CA VAL A 112 -0.10 -11.75 2.96
C VAL A 112 0.13 -13.27 2.95
N SER A 113 1.29 -13.70 2.44
CA SER A 113 1.71 -15.11 2.40
C SER A 113 1.43 -15.83 3.71
N TYR A 114 1.05 -17.11 3.61
CA TYR A 114 0.85 -17.98 4.76
C TYR A 114 2.08 -17.96 5.69
N LYS A 115 3.29 -17.97 5.12
CA LYS A 115 4.56 -17.88 5.85
C LYS A 115 4.71 -16.57 6.65
N GLN A 116 4.40 -15.43 6.02
CA GLN A 116 4.51 -14.11 6.66
C GLN A 116 3.53 -13.97 7.83
N LYS A 117 2.31 -14.50 7.71
CA LYS A 117 1.33 -14.56 8.81
C LYS A 117 1.86 -15.28 10.06
N TYR A 118 2.65 -16.35 9.88
CA TYR A 118 3.28 -17.08 11.00
C TYR A 118 4.52 -16.38 11.56
N MET A 119 5.33 -15.76 10.70
CA MET A 119 6.47 -14.93 11.09
C MET A 119 6.04 -13.74 11.95
N ASP A 120 4.98 -13.05 11.56
CA ASP A 120 4.44 -11.88 12.26
C ASP A 120 3.75 -12.25 13.60
N SER A 121 3.35 -13.52 13.77
CA SER A 121 2.66 -14.02 14.96
C SER A 121 3.61 -14.50 16.09
N ASN A 122 4.92 -14.24 16.00
CA ASN A 122 5.93 -14.59 17.03
C ASN A 122 6.01 -16.09 17.41
N ALA A 123 5.86 -17.01 16.46
CA ALA A 123 6.07 -18.44 16.72
C ALA A 123 7.50 -18.90 16.34
N PHE A 124 8.52 -18.35 17.02
CA PHE A 124 9.94 -18.73 16.85
C PHE A 124 10.27 -20.20 17.18
N VAL A 125 9.32 -21.00 17.67
CA VAL A 125 9.50 -22.43 17.99
C VAL A 125 9.46 -23.31 16.73
N VAL A 126 8.94 -22.81 15.61
CA VAL A 126 8.56 -23.63 14.44
C VAL A 126 9.72 -23.92 13.47
N TYR A 127 10.74 -23.05 13.42
CA TYR A 127 11.83 -23.18 12.44
C TYR A 127 12.78 -24.37 12.67
N TYR A 128 12.76 -25.00 13.86
CA TYR A 128 13.76 -26.03 14.23
C TYR A 128 13.18 -27.42 14.50
N THR A 129 11.85 -27.60 14.47
CA THR A 129 11.25 -28.93 14.63
C THR A 129 11.01 -29.57 13.26
N LYS A 130 11.89 -30.51 12.86
CA LYS A 130 11.60 -31.46 11.77
C LYS A 130 10.25 -32.13 12.04
N GLY A 131 9.21 -31.78 11.27
CA GLY A 131 7.87 -32.36 11.38
C GLY A 131 6.69 -31.38 11.41
N PHE A 132 6.89 -30.07 11.26
CA PHE A 132 5.80 -29.08 11.39
C PHE A 132 4.73 -29.16 10.30
N ASP A 133 5.09 -29.50 9.05
CA ASP A 133 4.09 -29.63 7.99
C ASP A 133 3.17 -30.83 8.22
N GLY A 134 3.49 -31.75 9.13
CA GLY A 134 2.71 -32.98 9.28
C GLY A 134 2.73 -33.83 8.01
N LYS A 135 2.22 -35.05 8.11
CA LYS A 135 2.03 -35.89 6.93
C LYS A 135 0.92 -35.24 6.10
N ASP A 136 1.22 -34.93 4.83
CA ASP A 136 0.29 -34.39 3.82
C ASP A 136 0.00 -32.87 3.81
N ARG A 137 0.83 -31.98 4.39
CA ARG A 137 0.73 -30.53 4.11
C ARG A 137 1.80 -30.04 3.12
N PRO A 138 1.49 -29.03 2.30
CA PRO A 138 2.46 -28.37 1.43
C PRO A 138 3.59 -27.75 2.24
N ASN A 139 4.81 -27.83 1.72
CA ASN A 139 5.98 -27.17 2.28
C ASN A 139 5.73 -25.66 2.41
N ILE A 140 5.96 -25.11 3.60
CA ILE A 140 5.78 -23.67 3.88
C ILE A 140 6.66 -22.76 3.02
N GLU A 141 7.76 -23.29 2.47
CA GLU A 141 8.66 -22.58 1.54
C GLU A 141 8.14 -22.58 0.09
N ASP A 142 7.23 -23.49 -0.26
CA ASP A 142 6.62 -23.58 -1.59
C ASP A 142 5.24 -22.89 -1.60
N ASP A 143 5.22 -21.58 -1.37
CA ASP A 143 4.00 -20.75 -1.40
C ASP A 143 3.95 -19.90 -2.69
N PRO A 144 3.19 -20.30 -3.73
CA PRO A 144 3.01 -19.53 -4.96
C PRO A 144 2.45 -18.12 -4.72
N ALA A 145 1.75 -17.88 -3.61
CA ALA A 145 1.27 -16.56 -3.25
C ALA A 145 2.43 -15.66 -2.80
N ALA A 146 3.43 -16.18 -2.10
CA ALA A 146 4.64 -15.46 -1.71
C ALA A 146 5.49 -15.06 -2.92
N GLU A 147 5.63 -15.95 -3.90
CA GLU A 147 6.37 -15.66 -5.13
C GLU A 147 5.67 -14.56 -5.95
N ARG A 148 4.34 -14.68 -6.13
CA ARG A 148 3.54 -13.66 -6.82
C ARG A 148 3.64 -12.31 -6.12
N GLN A 149 3.55 -12.31 -4.78
CA GLN A 149 3.64 -11.11 -3.97
C GLN A 149 5.00 -10.42 -4.12
N THR A 150 6.09 -11.20 -4.11
CA THR A 150 7.45 -10.68 -4.32
C THR A 150 7.56 -9.99 -5.68
N LYS A 151 7.03 -10.60 -6.74
CA LYS A 151 7.00 -9.99 -8.08
C LYS A 151 6.13 -8.72 -8.12
N GLN A 152 4.95 -8.75 -7.50
CA GLN A 152 4.06 -7.58 -7.38
C GLN A 152 4.79 -6.41 -6.70
N PHE A 153 5.53 -6.65 -5.62
CA PHE A 153 6.29 -5.61 -4.93
C PHE A 153 7.48 -5.10 -5.73
N GLY A 154 8.21 -6.00 -6.40
CA GLY A 154 9.32 -5.63 -7.28
C GLY A 154 8.85 -4.66 -8.36
N PHE A 155 7.85 -5.07 -9.16
CA PHE A 155 7.31 -4.23 -10.22
C PHE A 155 6.72 -2.90 -9.72
N ARG A 156 6.00 -2.91 -8.59
CA ARG A 156 5.46 -1.69 -7.99
C ARG A 156 6.56 -0.70 -7.61
N ASN A 157 7.63 -1.18 -6.98
CA ASN A 157 8.74 -0.34 -6.53
C ASN A 157 9.57 0.17 -7.72
N ASP A 158 9.81 -0.69 -8.72
CA ASP A 158 10.53 -0.31 -9.94
C ASP A 158 9.76 0.74 -10.74
N ALA A 159 8.43 0.58 -10.85
CA ALA A 159 7.57 1.58 -11.48
C ALA A 159 7.61 2.91 -10.73
N TRP A 160 7.52 2.90 -9.40
CA TRP A 160 7.61 4.12 -8.59
C TRP A 160 8.94 4.85 -8.81
N ALA A 161 10.07 4.14 -8.66
CA ALA A 161 11.39 4.72 -8.82
C ALA A 161 11.57 5.34 -10.21
N ALA A 162 11.17 4.61 -11.26
CA ALA A 162 11.27 5.10 -12.63
C ALA A 162 10.36 6.31 -12.93
N VAL A 163 9.17 6.39 -12.30
CA VAL A 163 8.27 7.55 -12.42
C VAL A 163 8.83 8.76 -11.70
N ASP A 164 9.41 8.57 -10.52
CA ASP A 164 10.03 9.66 -9.74
C ASP A 164 11.25 10.22 -10.46
N ASP A 165 12.14 9.33 -10.96
CA ASP A 165 13.27 9.69 -11.81
C ASP A 165 12.81 10.50 -13.04
N ALA A 166 11.78 10.02 -13.75
CA ALA A 166 11.26 10.68 -14.95
C ALA A 166 10.71 12.09 -14.65
N ARG A 167 10.11 12.31 -13.47
CA ARG A 167 9.63 13.63 -13.06
C ARG A 167 10.79 14.60 -12.81
N ALA A 168 11.84 14.13 -12.14
CA ALA A 168 13.05 14.92 -11.92
C ALA A 168 13.70 15.29 -13.26
N GLU A 169 13.79 14.32 -14.17
CA GLU A 169 14.38 14.51 -15.49
C GLU A 169 13.59 15.49 -16.38
N VAL A 170 12.25 15.45 -16.33
CA VAL A 170 11.42 16.45 -17.02
C VAL A 170 11.70 17.86 -16.49
N ALA A 171 11.89 18.03 -15.18
CA ALA A 171 12.22 19.33 -14.59
C ALA A 171 13.60 19.80 -15.07
N TYR A 172 14.58 18.89 -15.14
CA TYR A 172 15.92 19.18 -15.65
C TYR A 172 15.92 19.57 -17.13
N LEU A 173 15.27 18.80 -18.01
CA LEU A 173 15.18 19.10 -19.44
C LEU A 173 14.42 20.40 -19.75
N LYS A 174 13.55 20.85 -18.83
CA LYS A 174 12.92 22.18 -18.91
C LYS A 174 13.89 23.31 -18.58
N SER A 175 14.83 23.11 -17.66
CA SER A 175 15.91 24.08 -17.40
C SER A 175 17.02 24.02 -18.44
N GLU A 176 17.25 22.86 -19.06
CA GLU A 176 18.29 22.64 -20.07
C GLU A 176 17.70 22.11 -21.39
N PRO A 177 17.03 22.95 -22.20
CA PRO A 177 16.32 22.49 -23.40
C PRO A 177 17.23 22.00 -24.54
N ALA A 178 18.55 22.16 -24.43
CA ALA A 178 19.51 21.63 -25.41
C ALA A 178 19.79 20.13 -25.20
N GLU A 179 19.61 19.62 -23.98
CA GLU A 179 19.97 18.25 -23.60
C GLU A 179 19.09 17.18 -24.24
N SER A 180 19.63 15.98 -24.43
CA SER A 180 18.90 14.88 -25.09
C SER A 180 17.82 14.28 -24.19
N PRO A 181 16.61 13.95 -24.71
CA PRO A 181 15.57 13.26 -23.91
C PRO A 181 15.82 11.76 -23.74
N ALA A 182 17.01 11.24 -24.06
CA ALA A 182 17.29 9.81 -24.07
C ALA A 182 17.11 9.15 -22.69
N GLU A 183 17.56 9.81 -21.62
CA GLU A 183 17.40 9.30 -20.26
C GLU A 183 15.94 9.28 -19.84
N LEU A 184 15.19 10.36 -20.13
CA LEU A 184 13.75 10.41 -19.92
C LEU A 184 13.01 9.26 -20.63
N VAL A 185 13.35 8.99 -21.89
CA VAL A 185 12.77 7.87 -22.66
C VAL A 185 13.10 6.53 -22.00
N ALA A 186 14.34 6.34 -21.53
CA ALA A 186 14.75 5.11 -20.85
C ALA A 186 14.01 4.93 -19.50
N MET A 187 13.85 5.99 -18.70
CA MET A 187 13.10 5.98 -17.45
C MET A 187 11.62 5.62 -17.68
N LEU A 188 10.97 6.25 -18.65
CA LEU A 188 9.59 5.92 -19.02
C LEU A 188 9.45 4.51 -19.60
N GLY A 189 10.47 4.02 -20.31
CA GLY A 189 10.58 2.62 -20.75
C GLY A 189 10.63 1.64 -19.57
N ARG A 190 11.43 1.94 -18.54
CA ARG A 190 11.47 1.13 -17.30
C ARG A 190 10.13 1.15 -16.59
N ALA A 191 9.50 2.33 -16.44
CA ALA A 191 8.20 2.47 -15.79
C ALA A 191 7.11 1.67 -16.50
N THR A 192 7.01 1.79 -17.83
CA THR A 192 6.02 1.05 -18.64
C THR A 192 6.26 -0.46 -18.61
N ALA A 193 7.51 -0.91 -18.67
CA ALA A 193 7.85 -2.33 -18.55
C ALA A 193 7.48 -2.91 -17.17
N ALA A 194 7.75 -2.16 -16.09
CA ALA A 194 7.38 -2.57 -14.74
C ALA A 194 5.85 -2.65 -14.57
N MET A 195 5.10 -1.69 -15.10
CA MET A 195 3.63 -1.72 -15.09
C MET A 195 3.06 -2.90 -15.87
N ALA A 196 3.61 -3.18 -17.06
CA ALA A 196 3.21 -4.34 -17.85
C ALA A 196 3.53 -5.66 -17.12
N GLY A 197 4.69 -5.73 -16.48
CA GLY A 197 5.08 -6.86 -15.64
C GLY A 197 4.13 -7.08 -14.46
N TYR A 198 3.71 -6.01 -13.79
CA TYR A 198 2.72 -6.08 -12.71
C TYR A 198 1.37 -6.61 -13.21
N LEU A 199 0.85 -6.03 -14.30
CA LEU A 199 -0.45 -6.41 -14.87
C LEU A 199 -0.44 -7.83 -15.44
N ALA A 200 0.70 -8.35 -15.90
CA ALA A 200 0.83 -9.75 -16.34
C ALA A 200 0.64 -10.78 -15.20
N LEU A 201 0.69 -10.35 -13.94
CA LEU A 201 0.41 -11.21 -12.78
C LEU A 201 -1.10 -11.34 -12.48
N ALA A 202 -1.93 -10.52 -13.15
CA ALA A 202 -3.39 -10.56 -13.06
C ALA A 202 -3.99 -11.45 -14.17
N PRO A 203 -5.21 -12.00 -13.99
CA PRO A 203 -5.91 -12.68 -15.07
C PRO A 203 -6.09 -11.77 -16.29
N PRO A 204 -5.75 -12.22 -17.52
CA PRO A 204 -5.80 -11.39 -18.72
C PRO A 204 -7.17 -10.74 -18.99
N GLU A 205 -8.25 -11.43 -18.67
CA GLU A 205 -9.63 -10.96 -18.77
C GLU A 205 -9.90 -9.75 -17.88
N ASP A 206 -9.38 -9.76 -16.65
CA ASP A 206 -9.55 -8.67 -15.70
C ASP A 206 -8.75 -7.43 -16.13
N VAL A 207 -7.54 -7.65 -16.66
CA VAL A 207 -6.71 -6.57 -17.22
C VAL A 207 -7.40 -5.94 -18.43
N ALA A 208 -7.98 -6.74 -19.32
CA ALA A 208 -8.71 -6.23 -20.48
C ALA A 208 -9.94 -5.41 -20.06
N ALA A 209 -10.70 -5.91 -19.08
CA ALA A 209 -11.83 -5.19 -18.52
C ALA A 209 -11.42 -3.88 -17.83
N ALA A 210 -10.33 -3.91 -17.05
CA ALA A 210 -9.78 -2.73 -16.37
C ALA A 210 -9.31 -1.66 -17.35
N ARG A 211 -8.63 -2.05 -18.43
CA ARG A 211 -8.22 -1.14 -19.52
C ARG A 211 -9.40 -0.54 -20.27
N LYS A 212 -10.55 -1.21 -20.30
CA LYS A 212 -11.79 -0.68 -20.88
C LYS A 212 -12.48 0.30 -19.92
N ALA A 213 -12.50 0.01 -18.62
CA ALA A 213 -13.06 0.87 -17.57
C ALA A 213 -12.16 2.07 -17.23
N GLY A 214 -10.89 2.00 -17.59
CA GLY A 214 -9.89 3.05 -17.39
C GLY A 214 -9.86 4.13 -18.48
N ARG A 215 -10.61 3.97 -19.58
CA ARG A 215 -10.70 4.95 -20.66
C ARG A 215 -11.87 5.91 -20.47
#